data_AF-A0AAF0B8S7-F1
#
_entry.id   AF-A0AAF0B8S7-F1
#
_cell.length_a   1.000
_cell.length_b   1.000
_cell.length_c   1.000
_cell.angle_alpha   90.00
_cell.angle_beta   90.00
_cell.angle_gamma   90.00
#
_symmetry.space_group_name_H-M   'P 1'
#
loop_
_entity.id
_entity.type
_entity.pdbx_description
1 polymer ?
#
loop_
_entity_poly.entity_id
_entity_poly.type
_entity_poly.pdbx_seq_one_letter_code
_entity_poly.pdbx_strand_id
1 'polypeptide(L)'
;MGFFYSGFHKPSTNDIKNKRIKIMYVLGLFILPSFVTYIGSNYYILNFFIDTFKPVEVPKEVDFEIIRNIYHGKKPSSKSSDYDENTNVWK
;
A
#
# COMPACT_ATOMS: atom_id res chain seq x y z
N MET A 1 -2.31 32.71 55.63
CA MET A 1 -2.48 31.38 55.00
C MET A 1 -3.45 31.44 53.81
N GLY A 2 -3.22 32.32 52.82
CA GLY A 2 -4.13 32.49 51.66
C GLY A 2 -3.47 32.34 50.29
N PHE A 3 -2.15 32.18 50.24
CA PHE A 3 -1.40 32.15 48.98
C PHE A 3 -1.52 30.80 48.24
N PHE A 4 -1.71 29.70 48.99
CA PHE A 4 -1.87 28.35 48.43
C PHE A 4 -3.29 28.01 47.94
N TYR A 5 -4.28 28.87 48.23
CA TYR A 5 -5.68 28.70 47.78
C TYR A 5 -6.03 29.57 46.56
N SER A 6 -5.08 30.35 46.07
CA SER A 6 -5.24 31.10 44.84
C SER A 6 -5.07 30.11 43.67
N GLY A 7 -6.07 30.00 42.80
CA GLY A 7 -6.18 28.97 41.75
C GLY A 7 -5.06 28.91 40.69
N PHE A 8 -3.89 29.51 40.95
CA PHE A 8 -2.69 29.50 40.10
C PHE A 8 -2.05 28.11 39.94
N HIS A 9 -2.46 27.11 40.73
CA HIS A 9 -2.05 25.71 40.52
C HIS A 9 -2.97 24.94 39.56
N LYS A 10 -4.09 25.53 39.14
CA LYS A 10 -5.05 24.83 38.27
C LYS A 10 -4.58 24.98 36.82
N PRO A 11 -4.22 23.87 36.13
CA PRO A 11 -3.77 23.96 34.75
C PRO A 11 -4.87 24.57 33.87
N SER A 12 -4.47 25.44 32.94
CA SER A 12 -5.40 26.05 32.00
C SER A 12 -6.14 24.97 31.22
N THR A 13 -7.39 25.23 30.85
CA THR A 13 -8.18 24.32 30.00
C THR A 13 -7.48 24.03 28.68
N ASN A 14 -6.70 24.99 28.16
CA ASN A 14 -5.87 24.82 26.98
C ASN A 14 -4.68 23.88 27.21
N ASP A 15 -4.04 23.93 28.38
CA ASP A 15 -2.93 23.03 28.73
C ASP A 15 -3.40 21.59 28.86
N ILE A 16 -4.59 21.39 29.45
CA ILE A 16 -5.21 20.07 29.57
C ILE A 16 -5.53 19.50 28.18
N LYS A 17 -6.11 20.31 27.28
CA LYS A 17 -6.40 19.91 25.89
C LYS A 17 -5.12 19.55 25.13
N ASN A 18 -4.10 20.39 25.21
CA ASN A 18 -2.80 20.16 24.57
C ASN A 18 -2.14 18.88 25.07
N LYS A 19 -2.19 18.62 26.39
CA LYS A 19 -1.67 17.37 26.97
C LYS A 19 -2.41 16.14 26.42
N ARG A 20 -3.73 16.20 26.31
CA ARG A 20 -4.54 15.10 25.75
C ARG A 20 -4.22 14.84 24.27
N ILE A 21 -4.07 15.89 23.46
CA ILE A 21 -3.69 15.76 22.05
C ILE A 21 -2.32 15.10 21.92
N LYS A 22 -1.33 15.52 22.72
CA LYS A 22 0.01 14.91 22.73
C LYS A 22 -0.04 13.42 23.10
N ILE A 23 -0.84 13.05 24.10
CA ILE A 23 -1.02 11.65 24.48
C ILE A 23 -1.66 10.84 23.34
N MET A 24 -2.72 11.37 22.72
CA MET A 24 -3.38 10.70 21.60
C MET A 24 -2.48 10.55 20.39
N TYR A 25 -1.63 11.54 20.11
CA TYR A 25 -0.65 11.47 19.03
C TYR A 25 0.36 10.34 19.27
N VAL A 26 0.92 10.26 20.48
CA VAL A 26 1.87 9.19 20.83
C VAL A 26 1.20 7.83 20.77
N LEU A 27 0.00 7.69 21.34
CA LEU A 27 -0.78 6.44 21.27
C LEU A 27 -1.08 6.04 19.83
N GLY A 28 -1.51 6.98 19.00
CA GLY A 28 -1.75 6.75 17.58
C GLY A 28 -0.48 6.26 16.88
N LEU A 29 0.66 6.90 17.13
CA LEU A 29 1.93 6.53 16.51
C LEU A 29 2.37 5.09 16.84
N PHE A 30 2.06 4.60 18.04
CA PHE A 30 2.39 3.23 18.45
C PHE A 30 1.32 2.19 18.08
N ILE A 31 0.04 2.55 18.10
CA ILE A 31 -1.07 1.61 17.84
C ILE A 31 -1.34 1.46 16.34
N LEU A 32 -1.15 2.54 15.57
CA LEU A 32 -1.51 2.59 14.15
C LEU A 32 -0.75 1.57 13.30
N PRO A 33 0.58 1.35 13.46
CA PRO A 33 1.28 0.28 12.73
C PRO A 33 0.65 -1.10 12.98
N SER A 34 0.40 -1.45 14.25
CA SER A 34 -0.22 -2.71 14.62
C SER A 34 -1.62 -2.87 14.04
N PHE A 35 -2.41 -1.80 14.02
CA PHE A 35 -3.75 -1.80 13.45
C PHE A 35 -3.73 -1.99 11.93
N VAL A 36 -2.83 -1.29 11.23
CA VAL A 36 -2.64 -1.44 9.78
C VAL A 36 -2.17 -2.84 9.43
N THR A 37 -1.21 -3.40 10.17
CA THR A 37 -0.74 -4.78 9.96
C THR A 37 -1.85 -5.78 10.21
N TYR A 38 -2.64 -5.61 11.28
CA TYR A 38 -3.76 -6.50 11.58
C TYR A 38 -4.81 -6.51 10.46
N ILE A 39 -5.19 -5.34 9.96
CA ILE A 39 -6.11 -5.24 8.80
C ILE A 39 -5.46 -5.83 7.54
N GLY A 40 -4.21 -5.47 7.24
CA GLY A 40 -3.49 -5.95 6.06
C GLY A 40 -3.24 -7.46 6.05
N SER A 41 -3.19 -8.09 7.22
CA SER A 41 -3.07 -9.55 7.37
C SER A 41 -4.38 -10.30 7.12
N ASN A 42 -5.49 -9.60 6.89
CA ASN A 42 -6.75 -10.23 6.53
C ASN A 42 -6.62 -10.89 5.15
N TYR A 43 -6.97 -12.18 5.09
CA TYR A 43 -6.90 -13.01 3.88
C TYR A 43 -7.58 -12.37 2.66
N TYR A 44 -8.73 -11.73 2.84
CA TYR A 44 -9.46 -11.09 1.75
C TYR A 44 -8.73 -9.88 1.19
N ILE A 45 -8.12 -9.08 2.07
CA ILE A 45 -7.35 -7.90 1.67
C ILE A 45 -6.06 -8.35 0.99
N LEU A 46 -5.38 -9.35 1.54
CA LEU A 46 -4.14 -9.87 0.96
C LEU A 46 -4.37 -10.44 -0.45
N ASN A 47 -5.41 -11.23 -0.65
CA ASN A 47 -5.74 -11.76 -1.98
C ASN A 47 -6.14 -10.67 -2.96
N PHE A 48 -6.87 -9.64 -2.52
CA PHE A 48 -7.15 -8.48 -3.37
C PHE A 48 -5.85 -7.83 -3.87
N PHE A 49 -4.84 -7.66 -3.01
CA PHE A 49 -3.56 -7.10 -3.42
C PHE A 49 -2.79 -8.05 -4.35
N ILE A 50 -2.79 -9.35 -4.08
CA ILE A 50 -2.13 -10.36 -4.94
C ILE A 50 -2.77 -10.38 -6.34
N ASP A 51 -4.09 -10.35 -6.43
CA ASP A 51 -4.80 -10.38 -7.70
C ASP A 51 -4.67 -9.06 -8.47
N THR A 52 -4.65 -7.93 -7.76
CA THR A 52 -4.56 -6.60 -8.39
C THR A 52 -3.15 -6.29 -8.89
N PHE A 53 -2.13 -6.60 -8.08
CA PHE A 53 -0.74 -6.19 -8.33
C PHE A 53 0.16 -7.35 -8.74
N LYS A 54 -0.43 -8.48 -9.15
CA LYS A 54 0.31 -9.70 -9.52
C LYS A 54 1.52 -9.35 -10.38
N PRO A 55 2.75 -9.44 -9.86
CA PRO A 55 3.93 -9.11 -10.64
C PRO A 55 4.07 -10.20 -11.69
N VAL A 56 3.81 -9.84 -12.95
CA VAL A 56 4.09 -10.73 -14.08
C VAL A 56 5.55 -10.51 -14.44
N GLU A 57 6.41 -11.44 -14.04
CA GLU A 57 7.79 -11.47 -14.50
C GLU A 57 7.80 -11.89 -15.97
N VAL A 58 8.14 -10.94 -16.84
CA VAL A 58 8.15 -11.11 -18.29
C VAL A 58 9.57 -11.48 -18.73
N PRO A 59 9.78 -12.56 -19.51
CA PRO A 59 11.07 -12.83 -20.12
C PRO A 59 11.45 -11.68 -21.07
N LYS A 60 12.72 -11.28 -21.10
CA LYS A 60 13.21 -10.17 -21.94
C LYS A 60 12.92 -10.33 -23.44
N GLU A 61 12.70 -11.56 -23.88
CA GLU A 61 12.48 -11.96 -25.27
C GLU A 61 11.02 -11.79 -25.72
N VAL A 62 10.08 -11.54 -24.79
CA VAL A 62 8.65 -11.51 -25.11
C VAL A 62 8.14 -10.07 -25.21
N ASP A 63 7.34 -9.82 -26.23
CA ASP A 63 6.63 -8.55 -26.41
C ASP A 63 5.63 -8.31 -25.25
N PHE A 64 5.84 -7.21 -24.52
CA PHE A 64 4.99 -6.80 -23.40
C PHE A 64 3.52 -6.61 -23.79
N GLU A 65 3.25 -6.25 -25.05
CA GLU A 65 1.89 -6.05 -25.52
C GLU A 65 1.09 -7.36 -25.61
N ILE A 66 1.76 -8.45 -26.00
CA ILE A 66 1.16 -9.80 -26.05
C ILE A 66 0.80 -10.25 -24.64
N ILE A 67 1.72 -10.11 -23.68
CA ILE A 67 1.51 -10.52 -22.28
C ILE A 67 0.41 -9.69 -21.62
N ARG A 68 0.40 -8.37 -21.83
CA ARG A 68 -0.67 -7.50 -21.34
C ARG A 68 -2.04 -7.92 -21.88
N ASN A 69 -2.10 -8.27 -23.16
CA ASN A 69 -3.35 -8.70 -23.80
C ASN A 69 -3.83 -10.04 -23.22
N ILE A 70 -2.94 -11.02 -23.03
CA ILE A 70 -3.26 -12.31 -22.37
C ILE A 70 -3.73 -12.09 -20.93
N TYR A 71 -3.04 -11.22 -20.16
CA TYR A 71 -3.39 -10.90 -18.78
C TYR A 71 -4.80 -10.32 -18.65
N HIS A 72 -5.21 -9.48 -19.60
CA HIS A 72 -6.55 -8.90 -19.64
C HIS A 72 -7.58 -9.73 -20.43
N GLY A 73 -7.28 -10.99 -20.76
CA GLY A 73 -8.19 -11.89 -21.46
C GLY A 73 -8.50 -11.50 -22.90
N LYS A 74 -7.70 -10.62 -23.50
CA LYS A 74 -7.81 -10.22 -24.91
C LYS A 74 -7.05 -11.19 -25.79
N LYS A 75 -7.61 -11.51 -26.96
CA LYS A 75 -6.87 -12.26 -27.99
C LYS A 75 -5.72 -11.36 -28.49
N PRO A 76 -4.44 -11.77 -28.33
CA PRO A 76 -3.33 -10.98 -28.86
C PRO A 76 -3.39 -10.94 -30.39
N SER A 77 -2.97 -9.81 -30.98
CA SER A 77 -2.98 -9.60 -32.43
C SER A 77 -2.00 -10.52 -33.18
N SER A 78 -0.96 -11.00 -32.51
CA SER A 78 0.06 -11.90 -33.05
C SER A 78 0.37 -12.99 -32.04
N LYS A 79 0.80 -14.15 -32.53
CA LYS A 79 1.30 -15.24 -31.69
C LYS A 79 2.83 -15.15 -31.62
N SER A 80 3.41 -15.56 -30.51
CA SER A 80 4.88 -15.64 -30.38
C SER A 80 5.52 -16.59 -31.40
N SER A 81 4.76 -17.57 -31.90
CA SER A 81 5.18 -18.46 -32.99
C SER A 81 5.46 -17.74 -34.30
N ASP A 82 4.86 -16.57 -34.51
CA ASP A 82 4.98 -15.83 -35.78
C ASP A 82 6.30 -15.02 -35.85
N TYR A 83 7.05 -14.98 -34.74
CA TYR A 83 8.33 -14.29 -34.60
C TYR A 83 9.50 -15.11 -35.16
N ASP A 84 9.45 -16.45 -35.05
CA ASP A 84 10.50 -17.35 -35.54
C ASP A 84 10.44 -17.54 -37.08
N GLU A 85 9.26 -17.37 -37.68
CA GLU A 85 9.07 -17.49 -39.13
C GLU A 85 9.67 -16.31 -39.92
N ASN A 86 9.87 -15.15 -39.31
CA ASN A 86 10.32 -13.92 -39.98
C ASN A 86 11.78 -13.52 -39.69
N THR A 87 12.47 -14.20 -38.79
CA THR A 87 13.87 -13.88 -38.43
C THR A 87 14.92 -14.66 -39.24
N ASN A 88 14.50 -15.70 -39.97
CA ASN A 88 15.39 -16.54 -40.79
C ASN A 88 15.40 -16.19 -42.29
N VAL A 89 14.78 -15.09 -42.71
CA VAL A 89 14.71 -14.67 -44.13
C VAL A 89 15.99 -13.92 -44.60
N TRP A 90 16.98 -13.78 -43.72
CA TRP A 90 18.30 -13.24 -44.04
C TRP A 90 19.38 -14.29 -43.81
N LYS A 91 19.44 -15.29 -44.69
CA LYS A 91 20.64 -16.13 -44.85
C LYS A 91 20.82 -16.57 -46.30
#